data_AF-A0A1T4X8L5-F1
#
_entry.id   AF-A0A1T4X8L5-F1
#
_cell.length_a   1.000
_cell.length_b   1.000
_cell.length_c   1.000
_cell.angle_alpha   90.00
_cell.angle_beta   90.00
_cell.angle_gamma   90.00
#
_symmetry.space_group_name_H-M   'P 1'
#
loop_
_entity.id
_entity.type
_entity.pdbx_description
1 polymer ?
#
loop_
_entity_poly.entity_id
_entity_poly.type
_entity_poly.pdbx_seq_one_letter_code
_entity_poly.pdbx_strand_id
1 'polypeptide(L)'
;MPDPTLLWDGLFWPLLRLTFFISVGLMVGNFIESLHWTRGVAKLAEPLIRTARLKDISGASFSLAFFSGVAANTMLAEAYEKGDLTRRELIFSNLFNSLPTYFLHLPTVFFITAPFIAEAAFHYVGLTAFAALLRTAFIVLLGRFMLPPLPEGCVVCLLDDEPSSESKFRKALRKTWQRFKKRLPKIMYITTPIYTAFFLLKQLGAMDMLEAFMAEHVSLLSWLEPQALGIVAFHMVGEFTAGLAAAGALINDGGLTAQQIVLALLVGNVLSSPMRAMRHQFPYYAGIFPAGMALRLIVFNQSLRVISVALVATGYALLF
;
A
#
# COMPACT_ATOMS: atom_id res chain seq x y z
N MET A 1 23.05 -32.56 -12.93
CA MET A 1 23.00 -31.74 -11.70
C MET A 1 23.16 -30.30 -12.12
N PRO A 2 22.32 -29.37 -11.65
CA PRO A 2 22.49 -27.95 -11.96
C PRO A 2 23.90 -27.50 -11.54
N ASP A 3 24.51 -26.64 -12.35
CA ASP A 3 25.87 -26.13 -12.13
C ASP A 3 25.97 -25.49 -10.73
N PRO A 4 26.95 -25.87 -9.89
CA PRO A 4 27.15 -25.29 -8.57
C PRO A 4 27.26 -23.76 -8.60
N THR A 5 27.85 -23.21 -9.66
CA THR A 5 27.98 -21.75 -9.85
C THR A 5 26.62 -21.10 -10.07
N LEU A 6 25.77 -21.72 -10.89
CA LEU A 6 24.42 -21.25 -11.18
C LEU A 6 23.49 -21.29 -9.96
N LEU A 7 23.61 -22.30 -9.10
CA LEU A 7 22.87 -22.34 -7.82
C LEU A 7 23.39 -21.31 -6.82
N TRP A 8 24.69 -21.07 -6.80
CA TRP A 8 25.29 -20.08 -5.92
C TRP A 8 24.88 -18.66 -6.32
N ASP A 9 25.02 -18.31 -7.60
CA ASP A 9 24.78 -16.97 -8.13
C ASP A 9 23.29 -16.67 -8.34
N GLY A 10 22.50 -17.67 -8.76
CA GLY A 10 21.07 -17.48 -9.06
C GLY A 10 20.13 -17.69 -7.87
N LEU A 11 20.54 -18.46 -6.85
CA LEU A 11 19.67 -18.83 -5.74
C LEU A 11 20.22 -18.39 -4.38
N PHE A 12 21.41 -18.87 -3.99
CA PHE A 12 21.89 -18.71 -2.61
C PHE A 12 22.29 -17.27 -2.29
N TRP A 13 23.13 -16.65 -3.13
CA TRP A 13 23.60 -15.28 -2.92
C TRP A 13 22.47 -14.24 -2.97
N PRO A 14 21.53 -14.29 -3.93
CA PRO A 14 20.35 -13.43 -3.95
C PRO A 14 19.47 -13.59 -2.70
N LEU A 15 19.21 -14.82 -2.25
CA LEU A 15 18.40 -15.07 -1.05
C LEU A 15 19.04 -14.49 0.22
N LEU A 16 20.36 -14.62 0.37
CA LEU A 16 21.11 -14.05 1.50
C LEU A 16 21.00 -12.51 1.50
N ARG A 17 21.29 -11.89 0.35
CA ARG A 17 21.17 -10.44 0.15
C ARG A 17 19.76 -9.96 0.46
N LEU A 18 18.75 -10.66 -0.06
CA LEU A 18 17.35 -10.34 0.12
C LEU A 18 16.91 -10.41 1.59
N THR A 19 17.33 -11.47 2.30
CA THR A 19 17.08 -11.64 3.74
C THR A 19 17.65 -10.50 4.57
N PHE A 20 18.87 -10.06 4.24
CA PHE A 20 19.53 -8.95 4.91
C PHE A 20 18.74 -7.65 4.73
N PHE A 21 18.39 -7.30 3.49
CA PHE A 21 17.64 -6.06 3.22
C PHE A 21 16.21 -6.09 3.80
N ILE A 22 15.52 -7.23 3.78
CA ILE A 22 14.22 -7.39 4.47
C ILE A 22 14.38 -7.12 5.97
N SER A 23 15.44 -7.65 6.59
CA SER A 23 15.67 -7.52 8.03
C SER A 23 15.97 -6.08 8.43
N VAL A 24 16.91 -5.43 7.73
CA VAL A 24 17.24 -4.01 7.95
C VAL A 24 16.01 -3.16 7.75
N GLY A 25 15.29 -3.41 6.66
CA GLY A 25 14.11 -2.64 6.32
C GLY A 25 13.00 -2.75 7.34
N LEU A 26 12.63 -3.97 7.69
CA LEU A 26 11.61 -4.23 8.71
C LEU A 26 11.97 -3.58 10.06
N MET A 27 13.26 -3.53 10.41
CA MET A 27 13.73 -2.90 11.64
C MET A 27 13.61 -1.38 11.60
N VAL A 28 14.04 -0.74 10.51
CA VAL A 28 13.89 0.72 10.31
C VAL A 28 12.41 1.12 10.25
N GLY A 29 11.58 0.37 9.52
CA GLY A 29 10.15 0.66 9.40
C GLY A 29 9.40 0.56 10.72
N ASN A 30 9.65 -0.51 11.48
CA ASN A 30 9.09 -0.66 12.82
C ASN A 30 9.62 0.39 13.81
N PHE A 31 10.80 0.96 13.57
CA PHE A 31 11.38 2.03 14.40
C PHE A 31 10.77 3.39 14.08
N ILE A 32 10.65 3.75 12.80
CA ILE A 32 9.95 4.97 12.36
C ILE A 32 8.50 4.99 12.87
N GLU A 33 7.81 3.85 12.79
CA GLU A 33 6.45 3.69 13.33
C GLU A 33 6.37 3.98 14.84
N SER A 34 7.45 3.73 15.58
CA SER A 34 7.50 3.91 17.04
C SER A 34 7.81 5.34 17.50
N LEU A 35 8.21 6.25 16.59
CA LEU A 35 8.69 7.60 16.90
C LEU A 35 7.60 8.70 16.99
N HIS A 36 6.31 8.36 17.03
CA HIS A 36 5.20 9.34 17.18
C HIS A 36 5.22 10.52 16.17
N TRP A 37 5.82 10.34 14.98
CA TRP A 37 5.91 11.35 13.90
C TRP A 37 4.54 11.88 13.43
N THR A 38 3.47 11.12 13.70
CA THR A 38 2.08 11.40 13.36
C THR A 38 1.50 12.65 14.02
N ARG A 39 2.06 13.13 15.15
CA ARG A 39 1.70 14.42 15.77
C ARG A 39 2.02 15.60 14.84
N GLY A 40 3.15 15.55 14.14
CA GLY A 40 3.51 16.56 13.14
C GLY A 40 2.57 16.52 11.93
N VAL A 41 2.12 15.31 11.55
CA VAL A 41 1.23 15.12 10.40
C VAL A 41 -0.21 15.55 10.70
N ALA A 42 -0.71 15.36 11.92
CA ALA A 42 -2.02 15.88 12.34
C ALA A 42 -2.08 17.42 12.25
N LYS A 43 -1.01 18.12 12.65
CA LYS A 43 -0.90 19.58 12.47
C LYS A 43 -0.85 19.99 10.99
N LEU A 44 -0.17 19.21 10.15
CA LEU A 44 -0.11 19.47 8.71
C LEU A 44 -1.46 19.20 8.00
N ALA A 45 -2.30 18.34 8.58
CA ALA A 45 -3.60 17.99 8.02
C ALA A 45 -4.69 19.02 8.30
N GLU A 46 -4.54 19.85 9.34
CA GLU A 46 -5.51 20.92 9.68
C GLU A 46 -5.87 21.83 8.50
N PRO A 47 -4.93 22.43 7.74
CA PRO A 47 -5.29 23.27 6.60
C PRO A 47 -6.04 22.48 5.51
N LEU A 48 -5.73 21.19 5.34
CA LEU A 48 -6.42 20.33 4.38
C LEU A 48 -7.86 20.02 4.81
N ILE A 49 -8.06 19.72 6.09
CA ILE A 49 -9.39 19.47 6.70
C ILE A 49 -10.28 20.70 6.55
N ARG A 50 -9.76 21.88 6.91
CA ARG A 50 -10.48 23.16 6.78
C ARG A 50 -10.81 23.47 5.32
N THR A 51 -9.84 23.30 4.41
CA THR A 51 -10.06 23.53 2.97
C THR A 51 -11.13 22.58 2.43
N ALA A 52 -11.12 21.32 2.85
CA ALA A 52 -12.10 20.32 2.46
C ALA A 52 -13.48 20.52 3.10
N ARG A 53 -13.62 21.44 4.08
CA ARG A 53 -14.82 21.66 4.89
C ARG A 53 -15.26 20.40 5.65
N LEU A 54 -14.29 19.64 6.16
CA LEU A 54 -14.53 18.45 6.95
C LEU A 54 -14.76 18.79 8.42
N LYS A 55 -15.79 18.19 9.03
CA LYS A 55 -16.09 18.34 10.47
C LYS A 55 -14.97 17.78 11.36
N ASP A 56 -14.91 18.24 12.60
CA ASP A 56 -13.87 17.91 13.59
C ASP A 56 -13.72 16.40 13.82
N ILE A 57 -14.84 15.67 13.86
CA ILE A 57 -14.84 14.20 13.99
C ILE A 57 -14.11 13.51 12.83
N SER A 58 -14.09 14.13 11.66
CA SER A 58 -13.31 13.68 10.51
C SER A 58 -11.82 13.90 10.72
N GLY A 59 -11.43 15.02 11.35
CA GLY A 59 -10.04 15.30 11.72
C GLY A 59 -9.51 14.36 12.81
N ALA A 60 -10.35 14.05 13.80
CA ALA A 60 -10.04 13.05 14.83
C ALA A 60 -9.87 11.66 14.22
N SER A 61 -10.82 11.24 13.36
CA SER A 61 -10.74 9.98 12.63
C SER A 61 -9.50 9.89 11.73
N PHE A 62 -9.16 10.97 11.02
CA PHE A 62 -7.95 11.07 10.20
C PHE A 62 -6.68 10.85 11.01
N SER A 63 -6.60 11.46 12.20
CA SER A 63 -5.47 11.28 13.11
C SER A 63 -5.37 9.82 13.59
N LEU A 64 -6.51 9.20 13.89
CA LEU A 64 -6.58 7.81 14.32
C LEU A 64 -6.19 6.82 13.20
N ALA A 65 -6.46 7.17 11.93
CA ALA A 65 -6.14 6.33 10.78
C ALA A 65 -4.63 6.12 10.56
N PHE A 66 -3.76 6.97 11.13
CA PHE A 66 -2.31 6.72 11.16
C PHE A 66 -1.89 5.57 12.07
N PHE A 67 -2.79 5.08 12.92
CA PHE A 67 -2.53 4.00 13.88
C PHE A 67 -3.45 2.80 13.67
N SER A 68 -4.72 3.06 13.37
CA SER A 68 -5.74 2.03 13.23
C SER A 68 -6.83 2.49 12.27
N GLY A 69 -6.83 1.90 11.07
CA GLY A 69 -7.94 2.09 10.12
C GLY A 69 -9.28 1.63 10.70
N VAL A 70 -9.27 0.54 11.49
CA VAL A 70 -10.47 -0.01 12.16
C VAL A 70 -11.07 1.06 13.07
N ALA A 71 -10.27 1.59 14.00
CA ALA A 71 -10.76 2.53 15.00
C ALA A 71 -11.19 3.87 14.36
N ALA A 72 -10.47 4.32 13.32
CA ALA A 72 -10.87 5.49 12.55
C ALA A 72 -12.23 5.30 11.86
N ASN A 73 -12.45 4.14 11.23
CA ASN A 73 -13.72 3.84 10.56
C ASN A 73 -14.86 3.60 11.56
N THR A 74 -14.60 2.98 12.71
CA THR A 74 -15.59 2.83 13.79
C THR A 74 -16.04 4.20 14.31
N MET A 75 -15.12 5.13 14.55
CA MET A 75 -15.46 6.50 14.94
C MET A 75 -16.37 7.20 13.90
N LEU A 76 -16.10 7.02 12.61
CA LEU A 76 -16.96 7.58 11.56
C LEU A 76 -18.32 6.88 11.49
N ALA A 77 -18.37 5.57 11.72
CA ALA A 77 -19.62 4.81 11.76
C ALA A 77 -20.52 5.29 12.91
N GLU A 78 -19.97 5.41 14.11
CA GLU A 78 -20.70 5.91 15.29
C GLU A 78 -21.22 7.33 15.08
N ALA A 79 -20.40 8.22 14.51
CA ALA A 79 -20.81 9.59 14.20
C ALA A 79 -21.92 9.65 13.13
N TYR A 80 -21.89 8.75 12.15
CA TYR A 80 -22.95 8.62 11.15
C TYR A 80 -24.24 8.05 11.74
N GLU A 81 -24.15 7.04 12.62
CA GLU A 81 -25.30 6.44 13.30
C GLU A 81 -26.00 7.42 14.24
N LYS A 82 -25.23 8.29 14.92
CA LYS A 82 -25.77 9.37 15.78
C LYS A 82 -26.36 10.55 15.00
N GLY A 83 -26.17 10.61 13.68
CA GLY A 83 -26.64 11.71 12.83
C GLY A 83 -25.70 12.93 12.80
N ASP A 84 -24.53 12.85 13.43
CA ASP A 84 -23.53 13.92 13.45
C ASP A 84 -22.86 14.10 12.08
N LEU A 85 -22.80 13.02 11.29
CA LEU A 85 -22.35 13.03 9.90
C LEU A 85 -23.51 12.71 8.95
N THR A 86 -23.69 13.57 7.95
CA THR A 86 -24.48 13.20 6.77
C THR A 86 -23.74 12.13 5.96
N ARG A 87 -24.48 11.44 5.08
CA ARG A 87 -23.88 10.45 4.16
C ARG A 87 -22.74 11.01 3.34
N ARG A 88 -22.89 12.26 2.85
CA ARG A 88 -21.85 12.91 2.03
C ARG A 88 -20.61 13.19 2.87
N GLU A 89 -20.79 13.76 4.06
CA GLU A 89 -19.67 14.02 4.98
C GLU A 89 -18.94 12.72 5.34
N LEU A 90 -19.66 11.64 5.69
CA LEU A 90 -19.06 10.32 5.94
C LEU A 90 -18.20 9.83 4.78
N ILE A 91 -18.69 9.91 3.54
CA ILE A 91 -17.93 9.49 2.35
C ILE A 91 -16.64 10.29 2.24
N PHE A 92 -16.72 11.62 2.35
CA PHE A 92 -15.52 12.48 2.26
C PHE A 92 -14.53 12.23 3.40
N SER A 93 -15.00 12.07 4.64
CA SER A 93 -14.15 11.76 5.79
C SER A 93 -13.44 10.41 5.61
N ASN A 94 -14.17 9.38 5.17
CA ASN A 94 -13.60 8.06 4.91
C ASN A 94 -12.61 8.07 3.74
N LEU A 95 -12.91 8.82 2.67
CA LEU A 95 -11.99 9.03 1.55
C LEU A 95 -10.72 9.76 2.01
N PHE A 96 -10.85 10.78 2.85
CA PHE A 96 -9.72 11.55 3.38
C PHE A 96 -8.80 10.69 4.25
N ASN A 97 -9.37 9.72 5.00
CA ASN A 97 -8.60 8.71 5.76
C ASN A 97 -7.73 7.77 4.91
N SER A 98 -7.89 7.77 3.58
CA SER A 98 -7.04 6.96 2.71
C SER A 98 -5.55 7.34 2.78
N LEU A 99 -5.23 8.62 2.97
CA LEU A 99 -3.84 9.09 3.05
C LEU A 99 -3.11 8.56 4.29
N PRO A 100 -3.63 8.77 5.52
CA PRO A 100 -3.00 8.24 6.73
C PRO A 100 -2.95 6.71 6.72
N THR A 101 -3.98 6.05 6.17
CA THR A 101 -3.98 4.59 5.98
C THR A 101 -2.86 4.15 5.02
N TYR A 102 -2.60 4.89 3.95
CA TYR A 102 -1.46 4.62 3.06
C TYR A 102 -0.13 4.73 3.83
N PHE A 103 0.06 5.80 4.60
CA PHE A 103 1.27 5.99 5.41
C PHE A 103 1.43 4.95 6.53
N LEU A 104 0.34 4.46 7.11
CA LEU A 104 0.37 3.33 8.06
C LEU A 104 1.02 2.09 7.42
N HIS A 105 0.71 1.83 6.15
CA HIS A 105 1.23 0.67 5.43
C HIS A 105 2.56 0.92 4.71
N LEU A 106 2.91 2.18 4.42
CA LEU A 106 4.07 2.59 3.64
C LEU A 106 5.39 1.95 4.11
N PRO A 107 5.76 1.97 5.42
CA PRO A 107 7.00 1.32 5.85
C PRO A 107 7.02 -0.16 5.51
N THR A 108 5.91 -0.86 5.74
CA THR A 108 5.84 -2.31 5.45
C THR A 108 5.94 -2.56 3.95
N VAL A 109 5.26 -1.78 3.12
CA VAL A 109 5.33 -1.90 1.66
C VAL A 109 6.74 -1.64 1.16
N PHE A 110 7.36 -0.53 1.57
CA PHE A 110 8.71 -0.17 1.13
C PHE A 110 9.74 -1.23 1.51
N PHE A 111 9.73 -1.68 2.76
CA PHE A 111 10.73 -2.63 3.24
C PHE A 111 10.49 -4.08 2.82
N ILE A 112 9.28 -4.42 2.39
CA ILE A 112 9.04 -5.66 1.66
C ILE A 112 9.49 -5.52 0.21
N THR A 113 9.31 -4.36 -0.43
CA THR A 113 9.59 -4.15 -1.87
C THR A 113 11.08 -3.96 -2.18
N ALA A 114 11.77 -3.09 -1.43
CA ALA A 114 13.16 -2.72 -1.66
C ALA A 114 14.15 -3.90 -1.77
N PRO A 115 14.03 -4.97 -0.97
CA PRO A 115 14.90 -6.13 -1.06
C PRO A 115 14.78 -6.91 -2.36
N PHE A 116 13.61 -6.90 -3.01
CA PHE A 116 13.39 -7.64 -4.25
C PHE A 116 13.84 -6.87 -5.49
N ILE A 117 13.51 -5.57 -5.56
CA ILE A 117 13.64 -4.80 -6.81
C ILE A 117 14.55 -3.57 -6.68
N ALA A 118 15.30 -3.45 -5.58
CA ALA A 118 16.31 -2.42 -5.34
C ALA A 118 15.82 -0.99 -5.66
N GLU A 119 16.46 -0.29 -6.61
CA GLU A 119 16.13 1.09 -7.00
C GLU A 119 14.71 1.23 -7.55
N ALA A 120 14.18 0.19 -8.21
CA ALA A 120 12.82 0.19 -8.73
C ALA A 120 11.76 0.30 -7.60
N ALA A 121 12.13 -0.06 -6.37
CA ALA A 121 11.25 0.08 -5.21
C ALA A 121 10.99 1.55 -4.86
N PHE A 122 11.99 2.42 -4.98
CA PHE A 122 11.83 3.85 -4.74
C PHE A 122 10.87 4.47 -5.76
N HIS A 123 10.97 4.06 -7.02
CA HIS A 123 10.08 4.50 -8.09
C HIS A 123 8.65 3.99 -7.85
N TYR A 124 8.46 2.69 -7.65
CA TYR A 124 7.13 2.12 -7.41
C TYR A 124 6.46 2.72 -6.17
N VAL A 125 7.18 2.77 -5.03
CA VAL A 125 6.64 3.34 -3.79
C VAL A 125 6.41 4.84 -3.93
N GLY A 126 7.34 5.58 -4.54
CA GLY A 126 7.22 7.01 -4.79
C GLY A 126 6.01 7.35 -5.67
N LEU A 127 5.80 6.61 -6.76
CA LEU A 127 4.65 6.79 -7.65
C LEU A 127 3.32 6.47 -6.94
N THR A 128 3.27 5.40 -6.14
CA THR A 128 2.05 5.11 -5.35
C THR A 128 1.79 6.15 -4.25
N ALA A 129 2.84 6.71 -3.65
CA ALA A 129 2.73 7.80 -2.68
C ALA A 129 2.23 9.09 -3.36
N PHE A 130 2.79 9.41 -4.53
CA PHE A 130 2.35 10.53 -5.36
C PHE A 130 0.87 10.37 -5.79
N ALA A 131 0.47 9.17 -6.21
CA ALA A 131 -0.93 8.88 -6.52
C ALA A 131 -1.87 9.04 -5.30
N ALA A 132 -1.40 8.73 -4.09
CA ALA A 132 -2.15 8.95 -2.86
C ALA A 132 -2.28 10.45 -2.53
N LEU A 133 -1.21 11.23 -2.73
CA LEU A 133 -1.23 12.69 -2.56
C LEU A 133 -2.16 13.36 -3.57
N LEU A 134 -2.07 13.00 -4.85
CA LEU A 134 -2.93 13.52 -5.93
C LEU A 134 -4.41 13.27 -5.62
N ARG A 135 -4.75 12.04 -5.23
CA ARG A 135 -6.11 11.69 -4.82
C ARG A 135 -6.56 12.49 -3.60
N THR A 136 -5.69 12.71 -2.62
CA THR A 136 -6.04 13.50 -1.43
C THR A 136 -6.30 14.97 -1.78
N ALA A 137 -5.46 15.56 -2.64
CA ALA A 137 -5.69 16.90 -3.16
C ALA A 137 -7.03 16.99 -3.90
N PHE A 138 -7.35 16.00 -4.74
CA PHE A 138 -8.65 15.91 -5.40
C PHE A 138 -9.82 15.83 -4.40
N ILE A 139 -9.72 14.98 -3.38
CA ILE A 139 -10.75 14.86 -2.32
C ILE A 139 -10.92 16.19 -1.57
N VAL A 140 -9.84 16.87 -1.23
CA VAL A 140 -9.87 18.16 -0.52
C VAL A 140 -10.54 19.24 -1.37
N LEU A 141 -10.16 19.33 -2.66
CA LEU A 141 -10.78 20.28 -3.59
C LEU A 141 -12.26 19.98 -3.79
N LEU A 142 -12.61 18.72 -4.03
CA LEU A 142 -13.99 18.31 -4.23
C LEU A 142 -14.83 18.53 -2.96
N GLY A 143 -14.27 18.26 -1.78
CA GLY A 143 -14.90 18.52 -0.48
C GLY A 143 -15.24 20.00 -0.30
N ARG A 144 -14.31 20.88 -0.67
CA ARG A 144 -14.53 22.34 -0.65
C ARG A 144 -15.77 22.77 -1.44
N PHE A 145 -16.05 22.12 -2.58
CA PHE A 145 -17.19 22.44 -3.43
C PHE A 145 -18.48 21.72 -3.04
N MET A 146 -18.39 20.48 -2.54
CA MET A 146 -19.54 19.61 -2.30
C MET A 146 -20.04 19.60 -0.84
N LEU A 147 -19.20 19.99 0.12
CA LEU A 147 -19.56 20.04 1.53
C LEU A 147 -19.99 21.46 1.96
N PRO A 148 -20.97 21.56 2.87
CA PRO A 148 -21.42 22.83 3.41
C PRO A 148 -20.26 23.55 4.13
N PRO A 149 -20.28 24.89 4.19
CA PRO A 149 -19.30 25.62 4.99
C PRO A 149 -19.36 25.14 6.45
N LEU A 150 -18.20 25.05 7.08
CA LEU A 150 -18.11 24.71 8.50
C LEU A 150 -18.68 25.87 9.32
N PRO A 151 -19.45 25.60 10.39
CA PRO A 151 -19.84 26.63 11.34
C PRO A 151 -18.60 27.27 11.99
N GLU A 152 -18.70 28.52 12.40
CA GLU A 152 -17.61 29.23 13.08
C GLU A 152 -17.27 28.51 14.41
N GLY A 153 -16.10 27.87 14.45
CA GLY A 153 -15.66 27.03 15.57
C GLY A 153 -14.27 26.44 15.34
N CYS A 154 -13.60 26.04 16.42
CA CYS A 154 -12.24 25.52 16.36
C CYS A 154 -12.21 24.06 15.87
N VAL A 155 -11.61 23.85 14.70
CA VAL A 155 -11.63 22.56 13.98
C VAL A 155 -10.76 21.46 14.64
N VAL A 156 -10.00 21.82 15.67
CA VAL A 156 -8.99 20.96 16.31
C VAL A 156 -9.02 21.13 17.84
N CYS A 157 -10.09 20.69 18.49
CA CYS A 157 -10.18 20.67 19.97
C CYS A 157 -10.58 19.29 20.53
N LEU A 158 -10.12 18.20 19.90
CA LEU A 158 -10.44 16.83 20.35
C LEU A 158 -9.24 15.88 20.30
N LEU A 159 -8.07 16.39 20.68
CA LEU A 159 -6.95 15.55 21.09
C LEU A 159 -6.64 15.92 22.53
N ASP A 160 -7.19 15.16 23.48
CA ASP A 160 -6.81 15.26 24.88
C ASP A 160 -5.29 15.08 25.04
N ASP A 161 -4.71 15.96 25.85
CA ASP A 161 -3.31 15.97 26.22
C ASP A 161 -2.97 14.74 27.06
N GLU A 162 -2.27 13.76 26.48
CA GLU A 162 -1.41 12.91 27.29
C GLU A 162 0.05 13.42 27.28
N PRO A 163 0.60 13.78 28.46
CA PRO A 163 1.96 14.29 28.58
C PRO A 163 2.97 13.25 28.12
N SER A 164 3.88 13.69 27.24
CA SER A 164 4.99 12.88 26.75
C SER A 164 6.06 12.73 27.82
N SER A 165 6.05 11.59 28.52
CA SER A 165 7.18 11.15 29.35
C SER A 165 8.39 10.76 28.48
N GLU A 166 9.58 11.21 28.89
CA GLU A 166 10.93 10.92 28.36
C GLU A 166 11.32 9.42 28.32
N SER A 167 10.44 8.50 28.76
CA SER A 167 10.64 7.04 28.74
C SER A 167 10.29 6.35 27.40
N LYS A 168 10.12 7.10 26.30
CA LYS A 168 9.57 6.58 25.02
C LYS A 168 10.57 5.78 24.17
N PHE A 169 11.86 6.09 24.16
CA PHE A 169 12.83 5.45 23.24
C PHE A 169 13.07 3.97 23.55
N ARG A 170 13.22 3.61 24.83
CA ARG A 170 13.38 2.19 25.24
C ARG A 170 12.10 1.37 25.02
N LYS A 171 10.92 1.97 25.24
CA LYS A 171 9.63 1.33 24.94
C LYS A 171 9.41 1.15 23.43
N ALA A 172 9.79 2.15 22.64
CA ALA A 172 9.79 2.12 21.18
C ALA A 172 10.68 0.99 20.66
N LEU A 173 11.95 0.95 21.07
CA LEU A 173 12.91 -0.07 20.65
C LEU A 173 12.46 -1.49 21.02
N ARG A 174 11.89 -1.67 22.23
CA ARG A 174 11.33 -2.96 22.67
C ARG A 174 10.14 -3.39 21.81
N LYS A 175 9.24 -2.48 21.46
CA LYS A 175 8.10 -2.76 20.56
C LYS A 175 8.56 -3.07 19.14
N THR A 176 9.52 -2.32 18.61
CA THR A 176 10.16 -2.56 17.31
C THR A 176 10.76 -3.97 17.25
N TRP A 177 11.51 -4.37 18.27
CA TRP A 177 12.14 -5.69 18.35
C TRP A 177 11.12 -6.84 18.46
N GLN A 178 10.06 -6.65 19.24
CA GLN A 178 8.97 -7.64 19.35
C GLN A 178 8.25 -7.83 18.00
N ARG A 179 7.97 -6.75 17.28
CA ARG A 179 7.36 -6.81 15.94
C ARG A 179 8.29 -7.44 14.91
N PHE A 180 9.57 -7.12 14.97
CA PHE A 180 10.61 -7.72 14.13
C PHE A 180 10.65 -9.24 14.29
N LYS A 181 10.79 -9.74 15.54
CA LYS A 181 10.82 -11.19 15.84
C LYS A 181 9.56 -11.93 15.40
N LYS A 182 8.41 -11.27 15.40
CA LYS A 182 7.13 -11.87 14.99
C LYS A 182 6.94 -11.88 13.46
N ARG A 183 7.39 -10.82 12.77
CA ARG A 183 7.15 -10.63 11.33
C ARG A 183 8.20 -11.30 10.45
N LEU A 184 9.48 -11.26 10.86
CA LEU A 184 10.58 -11.80 10.05
C LEU A 184 10.43 -13.30 9.72
N PRO A 185 10.10 -14.21 10.66
CA PRO A 185 9.97 -15.63 10.35
C PRO A 185 8.85 -15.91 9.35
N LYS A 186 7.73 -15.18 9.45
CA LYS A 186 6.60 -15.32 8.53
C LYS A 186 6.96 -14.85 7.12
N ILE A 187 7.69 -13.73 6.99
CA ILE A 187 8.17 -13.23 5.70
C ILE A 187 9.15 -14.25 5.09
N MET A 188 10.13 -14.71 5.86
CA MET A 188 11.13 -15.69 5.38
C MET A 188 10.50 -17.03 4.97
N TYR A 189 9.54 -17.53 5.74
CA TYR A 189 8.84 -18.78 5.43
C TYR A 189 8.03 -18.71 4.12
N ILE A 190 7.57 -17.53 3.73
CA ILE A 190 6.84 -17.32 2.48
C ILE A 190 7.80 -17.02 1.32
N THR A 191 8.76 -16.12 1.55
CA THR A 191 9.68 -15.63 0.53
C THR A 191 10.61 -16.71 -0.01
N THR A 192 11.19 -17.54 0.85
CA THR A 192 12.16 -18.57 0.44
C THR A 192 11.55 -19.61 -0.50
N PRO A 193 10.44 -20.30 -0.19
CA PRO A 193 9.88 -21.31 -1.09
C PRO A 193 9.37 -20.69 -2.39
N ILE A 194 8.83 -19.47 -2.36
CA ILE A 194 8.36 -18.80 -3.57
C ILE A 194 9.51 -18.40 -4.48
N TYR A 195 10.58 -17.79 -3.95
CA TYR A 195 11.76 -17.44 -4.73
C TYR A 195 12.39 -18.69 -5.36
N THR A 196 12.53 -19.77 -4.60
CA THR A 196 13.04 -21.06 -5.09
C THR A 196 12.11 -21.65 -6.16
N ALA A 197 10.79 -21.64 -5.95
CA ALA A 197 9.84 -22.14 -6.94
C ALA A 197 9.90 -21.33 -8.25
N PHE A 198 10.02 -20.01 -8.15
CA PHE A 198 10.17 -19.12 -9.31
C PHE A 198 11.44 -19.39 -10.10
N PHE A 199 12.56 -19.52 -9.40
CA PHE A 199 13.84 -19.87 -9.99
C PHE A 199 13.76 -21.21 -10.74
N LEU A 200 13.10 -22.21 -10.17
CA LEU A 200 12.90 -23.52 -10.80
C LEU A 200 11.97 -23.45 -12.01
N LEU A 201 10.83 -22.77 -11.90
CA LEU A 201 9.87 -22.61 -13.00
C LEU A 201 10.50 -21.93 -14.22
N LYS A 202 11.38 -20.95 -13.99
CA LYS A 202 12.13 -20.30 -15.06
C LYS A 202 13.10 -21.26 -15.76
N GLN A 203 13.87 -22.03 -14.99
CA GLN A 203 14.79 -23.03 -15.56
C GLN A 203 14.10 -24.12 -16.36
N LEU A 204 12.85 -24.42 -16.04
CA LEU A 204 12.04 -25.42 -16.74
C LEU A 204 11.35 -24.87 -18.01
N GLY A 205 11.56 -23.60 -18.38
CA GLY A 205 10.92 -22.96 -19.54
C GLY A 205 9.42 -22.69 -19.36
N ALA A 206 8.89 -22.85 -18.14
CA ALA A 206 7.46 -22.63 -17.86
C ALA A 206 7.07 -21.14 -17.98
N MET A 207 8.03 -20.24 -17.79
CA MET A 207 7.82 -18.80 -18.02
C MET A 207 7.63 -18.48 -19.50
N ASP A 208 8.40 -19.12 -20.39
CA ASP A 208 8.31 -18.91 -21.85
C ASP A 208 6.97 -19.44 -22.39
N MET A 209 6.46 -20.55 -21.84
CA MET A 209 5.14 -21.10 -22.19
C MET A 209 3.98 -20.19 -21.72
N LEU A 210 4.10 -19.61 -20.51
CA LEU A 210 3.12 -18.66 -20.00
C LEU A 210 3.10 -17.36 -20.83
N GLU A 211 4.29 -16.90 -21.24
CA GLU A 211 4.49 -15.78 -22.14
C GLU A 211 3.78 -15.99 -23.49
N ALA A 212 3.95 -17.15 -24.13
CA ALA A 212 3.29 -17.48 -25.39
C ALA A 212 1.75 -17.54 -25.26
N PHE A 213 1.23 -18.20 -24.21
CA PHE A 213 -0.21 -18.31 -23.97
C PHE A 213 -0.87 -16.94 -23.74
N MET A 214 -0.20 -16.06 -23.00
CA MET A 214 -0.74 -14.75 -22.63
C MET A 214 -0.61 -13.73 -23.77
N ALA A 215 0.45 -13.78 -24.57
CA ALA A 215 0.60 -12.96 -25.79
C ALA A 215 -0.54 -13.23 -26.79
N GLU A 216 -1.03 -14.48 -26.84
CA GLU A 216 -2.12 -14.90 -27.71
C GLU A 216 -3.52 -14.52 -27.17
N HIS A 217 -3.73 -14.53 -25.86
CA HIS A 217 -5.06 -14.38 -25.25
C HIS A 217 -5.33 -13.05 -24.52
N VAL A 218 -4.30 -12.20 -24.31
CA VAL A 218 -4.43 -10.94 -23.56
C VAL A 218 -4.00 -9.74 -24.41
N SER A 219 -4.74 -9.48 -25.49
CA SER A 219 -4.49 -8.36 -26.41
C SER A 219 -4.58 -6.97 -25.75
N LEU A 220 -5.27 -6.83 -24.62
CA LEU A 220 -5.35 -5.59 -23.84
C LEU A 220 -4.04 -5.25 -23.08
N LEU A 221 -3.16 -6.22 -22.86
CA LEU A 221 -1.86 -6.04 -22.18
C LEU A 221 -0.68 -6.26 -23.13
N SER A 222 -0.89 -6.28 -24.45
CA SER A 222 0.15 -6.52 -25.46
C SER A 222 1.26 -5.45 -25.48
N TRP A 223 1.08 -4.35 -24.75
CA TRP A 223 2.06 -3.29 -24.56
C TRP A 223 3.00 -3.55 -23.36
N LEU A 224 2.71 -4.52 -22.50
CA LEU A 224 3.62 -5.00 -21.45
C LEU A 224 4.46 -6.15 -22.00
N GLU A 225 5.74 -6.20 -21.62
CA GLU A 225 6.57 -7.36 -21.94
C GLU A 225 5.96 -8.63 -21.32
N PRO A 226 5.95 -9.76 -22.03
CA PRO A 226 5.25 -10.95 -21.54
C PRO A 226 5.78 -11.47 -20.20
N GLN A 227 7.07 -11.26 -19.93
CA GLN A 227 7.72 -11.60 -18.66
C GLN A 227 7.14 -10.81 -17.47
N ALA A 228 6.62 -9.60 -17.69
CA ALA A 228 5.97 -8.78 -16.65
C ALA A 228 4.57 -9.31 -16.26
N LEU A 229 3.98 -10.20 -17.06
CA LEU A 229 2.63 -10.69 -16.82
C LEU A 229 2.54 -11.65 -15.63
N GLY A 230 3.61 -12.40 -15.33
CA GLY A 230 3.70 -13.22 -14.12
C GLY A 230 3.54 -12.38 -12.85
N ILE A 231 4.20 -11.21 -12.81
CA ILE A 231 4.11 -10.25 -11.69
C ILE A 231 2.66 -9.77 -11.50
N VAL A 232 1.96 -9.49 -12.59
CA VAL A 232 0.55 -9.07 -12.59
C VAL A 232 -0.36 -10.20 -12.09
N ALA A 233 -0.12 -11.44 -12.51
CA ALA A 233 -0.91 -12.60 -12.10
C ALA A 233 -0.83 -12.85 -10.57
N PHE A 234 0.36 -12.81 -9.95
CA PHE A 234 0.48 -12.98 -8.49
C PHE A 234 -0.21 -11.86 -7.70
N HIS A 235 -0.13 -10.63 -8.22
CA HIS A 235 -0.88 -9.52 -7.67
C HIS A 235 -2.39 -9.77 -7.68
N MET A 236 -2.94 -10.34 -8.76
CA MET A 236 -4.37 -10.63 -8.88
C MET A 236 -4.84 -11.75 -7.94
N VAL A 237 -3.99 -12.75 -7.67
CA VAL A 237 -4.31 -13.83 -6.73
C VAL A 237 -4.25 -13.34 -5.27
N GLY A 238 -3.65 -12.17 -5.02
CA GLY A 238 -3.57 -11.54 -3.70
C GLY A 238 -2.23 -11.73 -2.99
N GLU A 239 -1.26 -12.35 -3.66
CA GLU A 239 0.07 -12.63 -3.12
C GLU A 239 1.06 -11.52 -3.54
N PHE A 240 0.94 -10.36 -2.89
CA PHE A 240 1.80 -9.19 -3.13
C PHE A 240 3.30 -9.53 -3.07
N THR A 241 3.69 -10.31 -2.04
CA THR A 241 5.09 -10.74 -1.86
C THR A 241 5.55 -11.69 -2.95
N ALA A 242 4.66 -12.54 -3.48
CA ALA A 242 5.00 -13.45 -4.58
C ALA A 242 5.21 -12.70 -5.90
N GLY A 243 4.39 -11.68 -6.17
CA GLY A 243 4.59 -10.80 -7.32
C GLY A 243 5.91 -10.03 -7.25
N LEU A 244 6.30 -9.57 -6.05
CA LEU A 244 7.61 -8.95 -5.83
C LEU A 244 8.77 -9.95 -5.96
N ALA A 245 8.60 -11.19 -5.51
CA ALA A 245 9.60 -12.24 -5.71
C ALA A 245 9.84 -12.54 -7.19
N ALA A 246 8.76 -12.66 -7.98
CA ALA A 246 8.85 -12.79 -9.42
C ALA A 246 9.55 -11.58 -10.07
N ALA A 247 9.19 -10.36 -9.66
CA ALA A 247 9.82 -9.14 -10.14
C ALA A 247 11.33 -9.09 -9.82
N GLY A 248 11.72 -9.50 -8.61
CA GLY A 248 13.12 -9.53 -8.19
C GLY A 248 13.95 -10.59 -8.91
N ALA A 249 13.36 -11.72 -9.29
CA ALA A 249 14.04 -12.69 -10.14
C ALA A 249 14.28 -12.14 -11.56
N LEU A 250 13.28 -11.46 -12.14
CA LEU A 250 13.35 -10.91 -13.49
C LEU A 250 14.34 -9.75 -13.62
N ILE A 251 14.50 -8.92 -12.58
CA ILE A 251 15.47 -7.82 -12.58
C ILE A 251 16.92 -8.32 -12.50
N ASN A 252 17.17 -9.36 -11.69
CA ASN A 252 18.53 -9.88 -11.46
C ASN A 252 19.06 -10.66 -12.67
N ASP A 253 18.16 -11.31 -13.41
CA ASP A 253 18.52 -12.07 -14.61
C ASP A 253 18.51 -11.22 -15.89
N GLY A 254 18.31 -9.90 -15.78
CA GLY A 254 18.28 -8.98 -16.92
C GLY A 254 17.10 -9.16 -17.88
N GLY A 255 16.04 -9.86 -17.46
CA GLY A 255 14.87 -10.11 -18.30
C GLY A 255 13.99 -8.87 -18.48
N LEU A 256 13.83 -8.08 -17.41
CA LEU A 256 13.07 -6.84 -17.44
C LEU A 256 13.90 -5.67 -16.92
N THR A 257 13.75 -4.50 -17.55
CA THR A 257 14.28 -3.24 -17.00
C THR A 257 13.52 -2.83 -15.74
N ALA A 258 14.14 -1.99 -14.91
CA ALA A 258 13.50 -1.44 -13.71
C ALA A 258 12.19 -0.69 -14.02
N GLN A 259 12.11 -0.01 -15.16
CA GLN A 259 10.93 0.73 -15.62
C GLN A 259 9.76 -0.22 -15.91
N GLN A 260 10.02 -1.30 -16.66
CA GLN A 260 9.01 -2.30 -17.00
C GLN A 260 8.48 -3.01 -15.76
N ILE A 261 9.34 -3.30 -14.78
CA ILE A 261 8.93 -3.86 -13.49
C ILE A 261 8.02 -2.89 -12.73
N VAL A 262 8.38 -1.61 -12.66
CA VAL A 262 7.55 -0.59 -11.99
C VAL A 262 6.17 -0.50 -12.64
N LEU A 263 6.12 -0.46 -13.97
CA LEU A 263 4.86 -0.45 -14.73
C LEU A 263 4.03 -1.72 -14.47
N ALA A 264 4.65 -2.89 -14.51
CA ALA A 264 4.00 -4.16 -14.22
C ALA A 264 3.40 -4.20 -12.80
N LEU A 265 4.13 -3.70 -11.80
CA LEU A 265 3.66 -3.62 -10.42
C LEU A 265 2.50 -2.63 -10.26
N LEU A 266 2.54 -1.49 -10.96
CA LEU A 266 1.45 -0.50 -10.95
C LEU A 266 0.18 -1.05 -11.63
N VAL A 267 0.32 -1.71 -12.78
CA VAL A 267 -0.77 -2.38 -13.49
C VAL A 267 -1.36 -3.51 -12.63
N GLY A 268 -0.50 -4.34 -12.04
CA GLY A 268 -0.89 -5.37 -11.09
C GLY A 268 -1.67 -4.79 -9.90
N ASN A 269 -1.26 -3.61 -9.40
CA ASN A 269 -1.99 -2.91 -8.34
C ASN A 269 -3.39 -2.48 -8.80
N VAL A 270 -3.55 -1.97 -10.01
CA VAL A 270 -4.86 -1.57 -10.56
C VAL A 270 -5.76 -2.79 -10.77
N LEU A 271 -5.28 -3.80 -11.49
CA LEU A 271 -6.06 -4.99 -11.86
C LEU A 271 -6.43 -5.86 -10.64
N SER A 272 -5.59 -5.91 -9.61
CA SER A 272 -5.90 -6.61 -8.36
C SER A 272 -6.87 -5.87 -7.44
N SER A 273 -7.20 -4.61 -7.73
CA SER A 273 -8.05 -3.78 -6.85
C SER A 273 -9.44 -4.38 -6.58
N PRO A 274 -10.20 -4.87 -7.58
CA PRO A 274 -11.52 -5.47 -7.35
C PRO A 274 -11.44 -6.75 -6.50
N MET A 275 -10.46 -7.61 -6.76
CA MET A 275 -10.26 -8.85 -6.00
C MET A 275 -9.93 -8.57 -4.53
N ARG A 276 -9.05 -7.61 -4.27
CA ARG A 276 -8.72 -7.17 -2.90
C ARG A 276 -9.93 -6.53 -2.20
N ALA A 277 -10.73 -5.77 -2.93
CA ALA A 277 -11.96 -5.17 -2.40
C ALA A 277 -12.91 -6.25 -1.89
N MET A 278 -13.16 -7.28 -2.69
CA MET A 278 -14.06 -8.40 -2.33
C MET A 278 -13.52 -9.26 -1.20
N ARG A 279 -12.25 -9.68 -1.27
CA ARG A 279 -11.68 -10.67 -0.33
C ARG A 279 -11.31 -10.09 1.03
N HIS A 280 -10.96 -8.81 1.09
CA HIS A 280 -10.40 -8.22 2.31
C HIS A 280 -11.14 -6.98 2.77
N GLN A 281 -11.49 -6.06 1.86
CA GLN A 281 -12.12 -4.81 2.28
C GLN A 281 -13.60 -4.98 2.62
N PHE A 282 -14.34 -5.80 1.87
CA PHE A 282 -15.77 -5.99 2.10
C PHE A 282 -16.07 -6.58 3.48
N PRO A 283 -15.47 -7.71 3.91
CA PRO A 283 -15.70 -8.23 5.26
C PRO A 283 -15.32 -7.23 6.35
N TYR A 284 -14.22 -6.50 6.14
CA TYR A 284 -13.75 -5.47 7.08
C TYR A 284 -14.72 -4.29 7.22
N TYR A 285 -15.17 -3.69 6.10
CA TYR A 285 -16.11 -2.56 6.14
C TYR A 285 -17.51 -3.00 6.57
N ALA A 286 -17.97 -4.18 6.16
CA ALA A 286 -19.28 -4.70 6.55
C ALA A 286 -19.37 -5.05 8.04
N GLY A 287 -18.24 -5.29 8.70
CA GLY A 287 -18.18 -5.42 10.16
C GLY A 287 -18.26 -4.10 10.93
N ILE A 288 -18.15 -2.95 10.25
CA ILE A 288 -18.14 -1.60 10.86
C ILE A 288 -19.34 -0.76 10.42
N PHE A 289 -19.72 -0.84 9.15
CA PHE A 289 -20.81 -0.08 8.56
C PHE A 289 -21.92 -1.01 8.08
N PRO A 290 -23.18 -0.52 7.99
CA PRO A 290 -24.23 -1.24 7.28
C PRO A 290 -23.78 -1.63 5.87
N ALA A 291 -24.08 -2.86 5.42
CA ALA A 291 -23.53 -3.45 4.20
C ALA A 291 -23.66 -2.56 2.94
N GLY A 292 -24.79 -1.87 2.78
CA GLY A 292 -25.01 -0.94 1.67
C GLY A 292 -24.11 0.30 1.72
N MET A 293 -23.79 0.81 2.92
CA MET A 293 -22.82 1.90 3.10
C MET A 293 -21.38 1.40 2.97
N ALA A 294 -21.06 0.24 3.55
CA ALA A 294 -19.76 -0.41 3.37
C ALA A 294 -19.38 -0.55 1.89
N LEU A 295 -20.30 -1.09 1.07
CA LEU A 295 -20.09 -1.25 -0.37
C LEU A 295 -19.82 0.09 -1.07
N ARG A 296 -20.60 1.14 -0.76
CA ARG A 296 -20.40 2.47 -1.34
C ARG A 296 -19.04 3.05 -0.99
N LEU A 297 -18.64 2.98 0.29
CA LEU A 297 -17.33 3.45 0.73
C LEU A 297 -16.20 2.73 0.00
N ILE A 298 -16.29 1.40 -0.14
CA ILE A 298 -15.31 0.61 -0.89
C ILE A 298 -15.24 1.05 -2.35
N VAL A 299 -16.38 1.18 -3.03
CA VAL A 299 -16.43 1.60 -4.45
C VAL A 299 -15.75 2.96 -4.62
N PHE A 300 -16.12 3.96 -3.82
CA PHE A 300 -15.50 5.29 -3.93
C PHE A 300 -13.98 5.25 -3.66
N ASN A 301 -13.53 4.53 -2.63
CA ASN A 301 -12.10 4.42 -2.32
C ASN A 301 -11.32 3.76 -3.46
N GLN A 302 -11.87 2.67 -3.99
CA GLN A 302 -11.19 1.86 -5.00
C GLN A 302 -11.20 2.51 -6.37
N SER A 303 -12.30 3.15 -6.76
CA SER A 303 -12.37 3.93 -8.00
C SER A 303 -11.35 5.06 -7.98
N LEU A 304 -11.30 5.88 -6.90
CA LEU A 304 -10.32 6.96 -6.82
C LEU A 304 -8.88 6.46 -6.79
N ARG A 305 -8.62 5.32 -6.12
CA ARG A 305 -7.29 4.69 -6.11
C ARG A 305 -6.89 4.20 -7.50
N VAL A 306 -7.78 3.48 -8.19
CA VAL A 306 -7.52 2.95 -9.53
C VAL A 306 -7.26 4.09 -10.50
N ILE A 307 -8.09 5.13 -10.49
CA ILE A 307 -7.93 6.30 -11.36
C ILE A 307 -6.60 7.00 -11.06
N SER A 308 -6.28 7.27 -9.79
CA SER A 308 -5.05 8.01 -9.46
C SER A 308 -3.79 7.21 -9.78
N VAL A 309 -3.78 5.90 -9.51
CA VAL A 309 -2.65 5.03 -9.85
C VAL A 309 -2.52 4.88 -11.37
N ALA A 310 -3.62 4.71 -12.11
CA ALA A 310 -3.60 4.62 -13.57
C ALA A 310 -3.10 5.91 -14.22
N LEU A 311 -3.52 7.08 -13.72
CA LEU A 311 -3.03 8.38 -14.20
C LEU A 311 -1.51 8.51 -14.00
N VAL A 312 -1.02 8.19 -12.81
CA VAL A 312 0.42 8.26 -12.50
C VAL A 312 1.22 7.22 -13.29
N ALA A 313 0.69 6.00 -13.45
CA ALA A 313 1.32 4.97 -14.27
C ALA A 313 1.42 5.37 -15.74
N THR A 314 0.35 5.97 -16.29
CA THR A 314 0.33 6.49 -17.66
C THR A 314 1.34 7.63 -17.82
N GLY A 315 1.38 8.57 -16.88
CA GLY A 315 2.36 9.66 -16.90
C GLY A 315 3.80 9.14 -16.82
N TYR A 316 4.06 8.11 -16.00
CA TYR A 316 5.36 7.47 -15.93
C TYR A 316 5.75 6.77 -17.24
N ALA A 317 4.82 6.03 -17.86
CA ALA A 317 5.03 5.34 -19.14
C ALA A 317 5.22 6.29 -20.35
N LEU A 318 4.81 7.55 -20.25
CA LEU A 318 5.01 8.54 -21.31
C LEU A 318 6.33 9.31 -21.17
N LEU A 319 6.89 9.36 -19.95
CA LEU A 319 8.13 10.07 -19.65
C LEU A 319 9.37 9.19 -19.82
N PHE A 320 9.19 7.87 -19.87
CA PHE A 320 10.22 6.84 -19.94
C PHE A 320 9.80 5.76 -20.92
#